data_AF-A0A812HY14-F1
#
_entry.id   AF-A0A812HY14-F1
#
_cell.length_a   1.000
_cell.length_b   1.000
_cell.length_c   1.000
_cell.angle_alpha   90.00
_cell.angle_beta   90.00
_cell.angle_gamma   90.00
#
_symmetry.space_group_name_H-M   'P 1'
#
loop_
_entity.id
_entity.type
_entity.pdbx_description
1 polymer ?
#
loop_
_entity_poly.entity_id
_entity_poly.type
_entity_poly.pdbx_seq_one_letter_code
_entity_poly.pdbx_strand_id
1 'polypeptide(L)'
;MTHSDAKLWAQEQFGQAQLKDPRRTQRLISLATSIANQPESPWLNFLFPADMEGAYRFIRNENIDAKDIAEAGFQSTVSRANEHEELLALEDTTTLCFPHRSIKDELGHTNQGDRIRALHVHSTLLFAPQSQTIVGLIEQQRWSRDITKRGQKHQHATRPYEEKESYKWEQASRRVVERLGDKMLDVISVCDREADLFEYLTYKRQHQQRFVVRSMQSRCLEEHAQKLYDYAQALPSVQTKELTIPQKGGRKARDVNLDVKYGQVTLKAPANKRSTQAYLFIMLVALSKGHQKTS
;
A
#
# COMPACT_ATOMS: atom_id res chain seq x y z
N MET A 1 5.33 -21.06 -3.82
CA MET A 1 4.60 -22.33 -3.59
C MET A 1 3.13 -22.11 -3.87
N THR A 2 2.54 -22.85 -4.81
CA THR A 2 1.09 -22.97 -4.92
C THR A 2 0.63 -23.93 -3.83
N HIS A 3 -0.02 -23.44 -2.78
CA HIS A 3 -0.64 -24.33 -1.81
C HIS A 3 -1.84 -25.00 -2.49
N SER A 4 -1.62 -26.18 -3.07
CA SER A 4 -2.69 -27.06 -3.54
C SER A 4 -3.56 -27.57 -2.39
N ASP A 5 -3.09 -27.42 -1.14
CA ASP A 5 -3.83 -27.73 0.08
C ASP A 5 -4.11 -26.45 0.88
N ALA A 6 -5.38 -26.04 0.88
CA ALA A 6 -5.87 -24.90 1.65
C ALA A 6 -5.65 -25.04 3.17
N LYS A 7 -5.62 -26.28 3.68
CA LYS A 7 -5.40 -26.53 5.12
C LYS A 7 -3.95 -26.26 5.49
N LEU A 8 -3.02 -26.74 4.68
CA LEU A 8 -1.60 -26.46 4.86
C LEU A 8 -1.33 -24.96 4.80
N TRP A 9 -1.88 -24.28 3.79
CA TRP A 9 -1.80 -22.81 3.70
C TRP A 9 -2.33 -22.12 4.96
N ALA A 10 -3.54 -22.47 5.41
CA ALA A 10 -4.16 -21.85 6.59
C ALA A 10 -3.33 -22.08 7.86
N GLN A 11 -2.73 -23.27 8.00
CA GLN A 11 -1.83 -23.61 9.09
C GLN A 11 -0.55 -22.77 9.06
N GLU A 12 0.07 -22.61 7.89
CA GLU A 12 1.28 -21.78 7.73
C GLU A 12 1.00 -20.28 7.87
N GLN A 13 -0.20 -19.84 7.48
CA GLN A 13 -0.60 -18.44 7.54
C GLN A 13 -1.02 -18.02 8.95
N PHE A 14 -1.72 -18.88 9.69
CA PHE A 14 -2.39 -18.49 10.94
C PHE A 14 -2.10 -19.40 12.14
N GLY A 15 -1.31 -20.47 11.97
CA GLY A 15 -1.05 -21.44 13.04
C GLY A 15 -0.34 -20.90 14.27
N GLN A 16 0.34 -19.76 14.13
CA GLN A 16 1.02 -19.07 15.23
C GLN A 16 0.20 -17.90 15.82
N ALA A 17 -1.08 -17.77 15.46
CA ALA A 17 -1.93 -16.69 15.96
C ALA A 17 -2.13 -16.78 17.48
N GLN A 18 -1.85 -15.66 18.16
CA GLN A 18 -1.93 -15.55 19.62
C GLN A 18 -3.32 -15.09 20.07
N LEU A 19 -4.33 -15.97 19.94
CA LEU A 19 -5.73 -15.64 20.22
C LEU A 19 -6.17 -15.93 21.68
N LYS A 20 -5.20 -16.00 22.61
CA LYS A 20 -5.36 -16.29 24.05
C LYS A 20 -5.95 -17.68 24.41
N ASP A 21 -6.42 -18.45 23.43
CA ASP A 21 -6.94 -19.81 23.59
C ASP A 21 -6.60 -20.64 22.33
N PRO A 22 -5.91 -21.79 22.46
CA PRO A 22 -5.56 -22.64 21.31
C PRO A 22 -6.77 -23.06 20.46
N ARG A 23 -7.95 -23.21 21.06
CA ARG A 23 -9.19 -23.57 20.34
C ARG A 23 -9.61 -22.47 19.37
N ARG A 24 -9.33 -21.20 19.67
CA ARG A 24 -9.60 -20.07 18.77
C ARG A 24 -8.65 -20.12 17.58
N THR A 25 -7.37 -20.39 17.80
CA THR A 25 -6.39 -20.54 16.70
C THR A 25 -6.77 -21.71 15.79
N GLN A 26 -7.16 -22.85 16.35
CA GLN A 26 -7.66 -23.99 15.56
C GLN A 26 -8.93 -23.64 14.76
N ARG A 27 -9.84 -22.87 15.35
CA ARG A 27 -11.03 -22.37 14.64
C ARG A 27 -10.65 -21.40 13.51
N LEU A 28 -9.69 -20.51 13.73
CA LEU A 28 -9.18 -19.61 12.68
C LEU A 28 -8.64 -20.39 11.48
N ILE A 29 -7.79 -21.39 11.73
CA ILE A 29 -7.24 -22.27 10.68
C ILE A 29 -8.38 -22.96 9.92
N SER A 30 -9.34 -23.55 10.63
CA SER A 30 -10.50 -24.21 10.04
C SER A 30 -11.31 -23.25 9.15
N LEU A 31 -11.61 -22.05 9.63
CA LEU A 31 -12.36 -21.04 8.86
C LEU A 31 -11.59 -20.59 7.63
N ALA A 32 -10.30 -20.28 7.77
CA ALA A 32 -9.45 -19.88 6.66
C ALA A 32 -9.35 -20.99 5.60
N THR A 33 -9.24 -22.25 6.02
CA THR A 33 -9.24 -23.42 5.12
C THR A 33 -10.54 -23.48 4.32
N SER A 34 -11.69 -23.35 5.00
CA SER A 34 -13.01 -23.36 4.37
C SER A 34 -13.19 -22.22 3.35
N ILE A 35 -12.76 -21.00 3.70
CA ILE A 35 -12.83 -19.83 2.81
C ILE A 35 -11.91 -20.01 1.59
N ALA A 36 -10.69 -20.48 1.80
CA ALA A 36 -9.71 -20.67 0.71
C ALA A 36 -10.11 -21.77 -0.28
N ASN A 37 -10.84 -22.80 0.17
CA ASN A 37 -11.38 -23.83 -0.72
C ASN A 37 -12.51 -23.33 -1.62
N GLN A 38 -13.22 -22.25 -1.24
CA GLN A 38 -14.35 -21.70 -2.00
C GLN A 38 -14.37 -20.16 -1.96
N PRO A 39 -13.38 -19.49 -2.57
CA PRO A 39 -13.16 -18.05 -2.40
C PRO A 39 -14.28 -17.17 -2.98
N GLU A 40 -15.05 -17.69 -3.96
CA GLU A 40 -16.10 -16.93 -4.66
C GLU A 40 -17.50 -17.12 -4.05
N SER A 41 -17.67 -18.05 -3.12
CA SER A 41 -18.98 -18.36 -2.52
C SER A 41 -19.14 -17.67 -1.16
N PRO A 42 -20.36 -17.24 -0.78
CA PRO A 42 -20.65 -16.85 0.59
C PRO A 42 -20.25 -18.00 1.52
N TRP A 43 -19.21 -17.79 2.31
CA TRP A 43 -18.45 -18.88 2.90
C TRP A 43 -19.23 -19.70 3.95
N LEU A 44 -20.40 -19.20 4.35
CA LEU A 44 -21.33 -19.86 5.26
C LEU A 44 -22.23 -20.90 4.55
N ASN A 45 -22.42 -20.78 3.23
CA ASN A 45 -23.40 -21.59 2.49
C ASN A 45 -23.00 -23.07 2.34
N PHE A 46 -21.74 -23.40 2.58
CA PHE A 46 -21.19 -24.75 2.46
C PHE A 46 -20.71 -25.33 3.80
N LEU A 47 -20.95 -24.62 4.90
CA LEU A 47 -20.64 -25.12 6.23
C LEU A 47 -21.81 -25.96 6.76
N PHE A 48 -21.49 -27.06 7.46
CA PHE A 48 -22.49 -27.75 8.26
C PHE A 48 -23.02 -26.82 9.37
N PRO A 49 -24.25 -27.00 9.88
CA PRO A 49 -24.86 -26.11 10.87
C PRO A 49 -23.95 -25.82 12.09
N ALA A 50 -23.22 -26.82 12.57
CA ALA A 50 -22.28 -26.67 13.68
C ALA A 50 -21.07 -25.79 13.33
N ASP A 51 -20.55 -25.88 12.10
CA ASP A 51 -19.44 -25.05 11.63
C ASP A 51 -19.87 -23.62 11.32
N MET A 52 -21.08 -23.45 10.80
CA MET A 52 -21.70 -22.13 10.60
C MET A 52 -21.82 -21.39 11.95
N GLU A 53 -22.40 -22.03 12.96
CA GLU A 53 -22.54 -21.46 14.31
C GLU A 53 -21.16 -21.18 14.94
N GLY A 54 -20.20 -22.11 14.79
CA GLY A 54 -18.82 -21.91 15.24
C GLY A 54 -18.14 -20.71 14.58
N ALA A 55 -18.42 -20.46 13.31
CA ALA A 55 -17.87 -19.32 12.58
C ALA A 55 -18.47 -18.00 13.03
N TYR A 56 -19.79 -17.92 13.18
CA TYR A 56 -20.44 -16.73 13.73
C TYR A 56 -19.95 -16.42 15.14
N ARG A 57 -19.82 -17.44 15.99
CA ARG A 57 -19.24 -17.30 17.34
C ARG A 57 -17.80 -16.80 17.29
N PHE A 58 -17.00 -17.24 16.33
CA PHE A 58 -15.62 -16.78 16.16
C PHE A 58 -15.56 -15.30 15.75
N ILE A 59 -16.32 -14.91 14.73
CA ILE A 59 -16.27 -13.55 14.16
C ILE A 59 -16.75 -12.49 15.16
N ARG A 60 -17.77 -12.80 15.97
CA ARG A 60 -18.31 -11.88 16.99
C ARG A 60 -17.63 -12.02 18.36
N ASN A 61 -16.52 -12.76 18.46
CA ASN A 61 -15.88 -13.04 19.74
C ASN A 61 -15.10 -11.82 20.22
N GLU A 62 -15.59 -11.14 21.26
CA GLU A 62 -14.93 -9.98 21.87
C GLU A 62 -13.55 -10.28 22.46
N ASN A 63 -13.22 -11.56 22.68
CA ASN A 63 -11.89 -11.95 23.14
C ASN A 63 -10.86 -12.14 22.01
N ILE A 64 -11.26 -11.95 20.75
CA ILE A 64 -10.40 -12.05 19.57
C ILE A 64 -10.23 -10.65 18.98
N ASP A 65 -9.01 -10.10 19.02
CA ASP A 65 -8.70 -8.87 18.30
C ASP A 65 -8.34 -9.23 16.84
N ALA A 66 -8.94 -8.52 15.89
CA ALA A 66 -8.63 -8.68 14.47
C ALA A 66 -7.16 -8.36 14.15
N LYS A 67 -6.49 -7.54 14.99
CA LYS A 67 -5.05 -7.27 14.87
C LYS A 67 -4.21 -8.52 15.13
N ASP A 68 -4.60 -9.37 16.08
CA ASP A 68 -3.86 -10.60 16.39
C ASP A 68 -3.94 -11.60 15.21
N ILE A 69 -5.07 -11.61 14.49
CA ILE A 69 -5.24 -12.38 13.25
C ILE A 69 -4.34 -11.82 12.15
N ALA A 70 -4.34 -10.51 11.95
CA ALA A 70 -3.53 -9.86 10.92
C ALA A 70 -2.04 -10.07 11.19
N GLU A 71 -1.60 -9.90 12.45
CA GLU A 71 -0.21 -10.06 12.85
C GLU A 71 0.30 -11.48 12.60
N ALA A 72 -0.50 -12.51 12.88
CA ALA A 72 -0.14 -13.88 12.52
C ALA A 72 0.16 -14.03 11.01
N GLY A 73 -0.69 -13.43 10.17
CA GLY A 73 -0.48 -13.43 8.74
C GLY A 73 0.76 -12.64 8.31
N PHE A 74 1.03 -11.50 8.95
CA PHE A 74 2.22 -10.69 8.70
C PHE A 74 3.50 -11.44 9.07
N GLN A 75 3.53 -12.14 10.20
CA GLN A 75 4.67 -12.96 10.61
C GLN A 75 4.95 -14.10 9.62
N SER A 76 3.90 -14.73 9.08
CA SER A 76 4.04 -15.69 7.98
C SER A 76 4.65 -15.06 6.72
N THR A 77 4.32 -13.80 6.43
CA THR A 77 4.94 -13.03 5.33
C THR A 77 6.39 -12.64 5.64
N VAL A 78 6.75 -12.28 6.88
CA VAL A 78 8.14 -12.03 7.30
C VAL A 78 9.00 -13.28 7.06
N SER A 79 8.52 -14.46 7.47
CA SER A 79 9.26 -15.71 7.26
C SER A 79 9.58 -15.94 5.78
N ARG A 80 8.60 -15.76 4.89
CA ARG A 80 8.77 -15.92 3.44
C ARG A 80 9.60 -14.82 2.81
N ALA A 81 9.53 -13.59 3.34
CA ALA A 81 10.34 -12.47 2.86
C ALA A 81 11.84 -12.76 2.95
N ASN A 82 12.27 -13.52 3.96
CA ASN A 82 13.67 -13.92 4.13
C ASN A 82 14.21 -14.87 3.06
N GLU A 83 13.33 -15.48 2.25
CA GLU A 83 13.72 -16.38 1.15
C GLU A 83 14.12 -15.62 -0.13
N HIS A 84 13.95 -14.29 -0.16
CA HIS A 84 14.13 -13.46 -1.35
C HIS A 84 15.18 -12.37 -1.11
N GLU A 85 16.12 -12.17 -2.03
CA GLU A 85 17.17 -11.15 -1.89
C GLU A 85 16.66 -9.72 -2.03
N GLU A 86 15.62 -9.48 -2.82
CA GLU A 86 15.03 -8.16 -3.02
C GLU A 86 13.50 -8.25 -3.01
N LEU A 87 12.86 -7.21 -2.48
CA LEU A 87 11.42 -7.14 -2.32
C LEU A 87 10.88 -5.77 -2.76
N LEU A 88 9.70 -5.78 -3.36
CA LEU A 88 8.90 -4.58 -3.58
C LEU A 88 7.78 -4.53 -2.54
N ALA A 89 7.73 -3.44 -1.77
CA ALA A 89 6.62 -3.14 -0.88
C ALA A 89 5.60 -2.27 -1.62
N LEU A 90 4.58 -2.91 -2.19
CA LEU A 90 3.53 -2.25 -2.95
C LEU A 90 2.51 -1.64 -1.97
N GLU A 91 2.41 -0.32 -1.93
CA GLU A 91 1.59 0.40 -0.95
C GLU A 91 0.45 1.16 -1.66
N ASP A 92 -0.79 0.93 -1.23
CA ASP A 92 -1.97 1.64 -1.76
C ASP A 92 -3.11 1.72 -0.73
N THR A 93 -4.05 2.64 -0.93
CA THR A 93 -5.25 2.80 -0.11
C THR A 93 -6.50 2.42 -0.89
N THR A 94 -7.26 1.46 -0.37
CA THR A 94 -8.60 1.14 -0.88
C THR A 94 -9.69 1.55 0.12
N THR A 95 -10.94 1.45 -0.31
CA THR A 95 -12.12 1.81 0.47
C THR A 95 -13.09 0.62 0.48
N LEU A 96 -13.48 0.16 1.67
CA LEU A 96 -14.48 -0.89 1.86
C LEU A 96 -15.85 -0.25 2.11
N CYS A 97 -16.69 -0.26 1.09
CA CYS A 97 -18.05 0.28 1.14
C CYS A 97 -19.04 -0.81 1.51
N PHE A 98 -19.84 -0.59 2.55
CA PHE A 98 -20.93 -1.49 2.90
C PHE A 98 -22.28 -0.77 2.75
N PRO A 99 -23.20 -1.31 1.94
CA PRO A 99 -24.48 -0.65 1.68
C PRO A 99 -25.51 -0.88 2.79
N HIS A 100 -25.24 -1.82 3.72
CA HIS A 100 -26.23 -2.25 4.70
C HIS A 100 -26.45 -1.19 5.78
N ARG A 101 -27.74 -0.90 6.07
CA ARG A 101 -28.13 0.19 6.98
C ARG A 101 -27.65 -0.02 8.41
N SER A 102 -27.56 -1.26 8.89
CA SER A 102 -27.25 -1.57 10.29
C SER A 102 -25.86 -1.11 10.74
N ILE A 103 -24.89 -1.04 9.83
CA ILE A 103 -23.50 -0.66 10.16
C ILE A 103 -23.17 0.75 9.68
N LYS A 104 -24.14 1.48 9.12
CA LYS A 104 -23.93 2.79 8.50
C LYS A 104 -23.28 3.79 9.46
N ASP A 105 -23.68 3.76 10.72
CA ASP A 105 -23.23 4.71 11.75
C ASP A 105 -21.86 4.33 12.34
N GLU A 106 -21.37 3.11 12.07
CA GLU A 106 -20.03 2.65 12.41
C GLU A 106 -18.99 2.98 11.31
N LEU A 107 -19.45 3.43 10.15
CA LEU A 107 -18.63 3.71 8.98
C LEU A 107 -18.37 5.21 8.79
N GLY A 108 -17.19 5.53 8.25
CA GLY A 108 -16.76 6.91 8.04
C GLY A 108 -17.30 7.54 6.77
N HIS A 109 -17.14 8.86 6.64
CA HIS A 109 -17.47 9.56 5.40
C HIS A 109 -16.45 9.24 4.28
N THR A 110 -16.89 9.26 3.03
CA THR A 110 -16.01 9.17 1.85
C THR A 110 -15.92 10.50 1.12
N ASN A 111 -15.11 10.56 0.06
CA ASN A 111 -15.09 11.70 -0.86
C ASN A 111 -16.24 11.68 -1.88
N GLN A 112 -17.11 10.65 -1.85
CA GLN A 112 -18.24 10.47 -2.78
C GLN A 112 -19.59 10.94 -2.20
N GLY A 113 -19.57 11.85 -1.23
CA GLY A 113 -20.77 12.43 -0.62
C GLY A 113 -21.36 11.60 0.52
N ASP A 114 -22.55 11.99 1.01
CA ASP A 114 -23.11 11.44 2.25
C ASP A 114 -23.80 10.09 2.14
N ARG A 115 -24.02 9.62 0.91
CA ARG A 115 -24.73 8.37 0.65
C ARG A 115 -23.83 7.16 0.83
N ILE A 116 -22.53 7.32 0.63
CA ILE A 116 -21.54 6.23 0.68
C ILE A 116 -20.67 6.40 1.91
N ARG A 117 -20.81 5.43 2.82
CA ARG A 117 -19.99 5.30 4.02
C ARG A 117 -19.02 4.13 3.84
N ALA A 118 -17.82 4.26 4.40
CA ALA A 118 -16.80 3.24 4.22
C ALA A 118 -15.75 3.21 5.33
N LEU A 119 -15.01 2.10 5.34
CA LEU A 119 -13.71 1.99 5.98
C LEU A 119 -12.62 2.24 4.93
N HIS A 120 -11.58 2.95 5.33
CA HIS A 120 -10.36 3.06 4.55
C HIS A 120 -9.39 1.98 4.98
N VAL A 121 -8.68 1.41 4.01
CA VAL A 121 -7.70 0.36 4.24
C VAL A 121 -6.44 0.69 3.46
N HIS A 122 -5.38 1.01 4.19
CA HIS A 122 -4.05 1.16 3.62
C HIS A 122 -3.29 -0.14 3.81
N SER A 123 -2.77 -0.72 2.73
CA SER A 123 -2.10 -2.03 2.76
C SER A 123 -0.72 -1.95 2.14
N THR A 124 0.20 -2.74 2.68
CA THR A 124 1.51 -3.01 2.08
C THR A 124 1.59 -4.49 1.69
N LEU A 125 1.73 -4.75 0.39
CA LEU A 125 1.89 -6.08 -0.18
C LEU A 125 3.33 -6.30 -0.62
N LEU A 126 3.99 -7.35 -0.13
CA LEU A 126 5.33 -7.72 -0.57
C LEU A 126 5.27 -8.57 -1.83
N PHE A 127 6.10 -8.20 -2.79
CA PHE A 127 6.29 -8.89 -4.06
C PHE A 127 7.79 -9.11 -4.30
N ALA A 128 8.18 -10.33 -4.68
CA ALA A 128 9.54 -10.67 -5.02
C ALA A 128 9.72 -10.59 -6.55
N PRO A 129 10.42 -9.57 -7.08
CA PRO A 129 10.48 -9.35 -8.53
C PRO A 129 11.28 -10.41 -9.29
N GLN A 130 12.30 -11.01 -8.66
CA GLN A 130 13.15 -12.04 -9.27
C GLN A 130 12.36 -13.32 -9.55
N SER A 131 11.59 -13.79 -8.57
CA SER A 131 10.73 -14.98 -8.70
C SER A 131 9.35 -14.67 -9.27
N GLN A 132 8.99 -13.39 -9.44
CA GLN A 132 7.67 -12.91 -9.85
C GLN A 132 6.53 -13.44 -8.96
N THR A 133 6.77 -13.54 -7.65
CA THR A 133 5.82 -14.10 -6.69
C THR A 133 5.32 -13.05 -5.70
N ILE A 134 4.02 -13.11 -5.39
CA ILE A 134 3.46 -12.41 -4.24
C ILE A 134 3.92 -13.14 -2.97
N VAL A 135 4.62 -12.44 -2.09
CA VAL A 135 5.11 -12.97 -0.81
C VAL A 135 3.99 -12.93 0.23
N GLY A 136 3.24 -11.83 0.28
CA GLY A 136 2.07 -11.68 1.14
C GLY A 136 1.88 -10.26 1.67
N LEU A 137 0.83 -10.04 2.45
CA LEU A 137 0.58 -8.77 3.12
C LEU A 137 1.52 -8.66 4.33
N ILE A 138 2.18 -7.51 4.50
CA ILE A 138 3.11 -7.27 5.63
C ILE A 138 2.61 -6.18 6.59
N GLU A 139 1.68 -5.34 6.14
CA GLU A 139 1.04 -4.33 6.97
C GLU A 139 -0.35 -3.99 6.42
N GLN A 140 -1.29 -3.70 7.32
CA GLN A 140 -2.59 -3.17 6.96
C GLN A 140 -3.17 -2.30 8.08
N GLN A 141 -3.57 -1.08 7.72
CA GLN A 141 -4.22 -0.13 8.62
C GLN A 141 -5.64 0.10 8.18
N ARG A 142 -6.57 0.11 9.15
CA ARG A 142 -8.00 0.28 8.91
C ARG A 142 -8.50 1.43 9.77
N TRP A 143 -9.22 2.38 9.17
CA TRP A 143 -9.83 3.49 9.89
C TRP A 143 -11.12 3.95 9.23
N SER A 144 -11.99 4.57 10.02
CA SER A 144 -13.11 5.37 9.53
C SER A 144 -12.78 6.86 9.67
N ARG A 145 -13.20 7.66 8.69
CA ARG A 145 -13.09 9.12 8.80
C ARG A 145 -14.22 9.69 9.65
N ASP A 146 -13.86 10.50 10.64
CA ASP A 146 -14.79 11.23 11.49
C ASP A 146 -15.64 12.20 10.66
N ILE A 147 -16.96 11.99 10.69
CA ILE A 147 -17.95 12.76 9.93
C ILE A 147 -17.94 14.24 10.32
N THR A 148 -17.61 14.55 11.57
CA THR A 148 -17.58 15.93 12.09
C THR A 148 -16.38 16.73 11.58
N LYS A 149 -15.33 16.06 11.12
CA LYS A 149 -14.09 16.69 10.64
C LYS A 149 -14.12 17.03 9.15
N ARG A 150 -15.28 16.92 8.50
CA ARG A 150 -15.45 17.23 7.08
C ARG A 150 -15.24 18.72 6.83
N GLY A 151 -14.61 19.06 5.69
CA GLY A 151 -14.43 20.46 5.27
C GLY A 151 -13.26 21.21 5.91
N GLN A 152 -12.43 20.54 6.72
CA GLN A 152 -11.24 21.14 7.37
C GLN A 152 -10.06 21.41 6.40
N LYS A 153 -10.31 21.53 5.10
CA LYS A 153 -9.28 21.77 4.07
C LYS A 153 -8.49 23.05 4.36
N HIS A 154 -9.13 24.07 4.93
CA HIS A 154 -8.49 25.35 5.26
C HIS A 154 -7.39 25.22 6.33
N GLN A 155 -7.49 24.23 7.22
CA GLN A 155 -6.51 23.97 8.28
C GLN A 155 -5.41 22.99 7.83
N HIS A 156 -5.46 22.49 6.60
CA HIS A 156 -4.50 21.50 6.11
C HIS A 156 -3.05 22.02 6.13
N ALA A 157 -2.84 23.31 5.88
CA ALA A 157 -1.49 23.89 5.87
C ALA A 157 -0.87 24.00 7.27
N THR A 158 -1.68 24.27 8.30
CA THR A 158 -1.23 24.52 9.68
C THR A 158 -1.23 23.27 10.55
N ARG A 159 -2.03 22.25 10.20
CA ARG A 159 -2.08 20.99 10.95
C ARG A 159 -0.72 20.26 10.92
N PRO A 160 -0.25 19.68 12.05
CA PRO A 160 0.91 18.79 12.10
C PRO A 160 0.81 17.66 11.08
N TYR A 161 1.94 17.13 10.62
CA TYR A 161 1.95 16.10 9.59
C TYR A 161 1.32 14.79 10.11
N GLU A 162 1.64 14.44 11.34
CA GLU A 162 1.24 13.23 12.07
C GLU A 162 -0.27 13.14 12.28
N GLU A 163 -0.97 14.27 12.30
CA GLU A 163 -2.42 14.35 12.41
C GLU A 163 -3.14 14.28 11.06
N LYS A 164 -2.40 14.26 9.95
CA LYS A 164 -2.99 14.15 8.60
C LYS A 164 -3.11 12.70 8.20
N GLU A 165 -4.17 12.38 7.46
CA GLU A 165 -4.33 11.05 6.86
C GLU A 165 -3.15 10.68 5.94
N SER A 166 -2.47 11.67 5.34
CA SER A 166 -1.24 11.47 4.57
C SER A 166 -0.07 10.89 5.39
N TYR A 167 -0.15 10.87 6.72
CA TYR A 167 0.83 10.22 7.58
C TYR A 167 0.78 8.68 7.49
N LYS A 168 -0.31 8.12 6.95
CA LYS A 168 -0.48 6.66 6.75
C LYS A 168 0.71 6.00 6.05
N TRP A 169 1.33 6.68 5.08
CA TRP A 169 2.48 6.17 4.32
C TRP A 169 3.70 5.99 5.22
N GLU A 170 4.00 6.99 6.06
CA GLU A 170 5.09 6.88 7.04
C GLU A 170 4.75 5.87 8.13
N GLN A 171 3.52 5.86 8.64
CA GLN A 171 3.08 4.87 9.63
C GLN A 171 3.22 3.44 9.12
N ALA A 172 2.76 3.15 7.90
CA ALA A 172 2.90 1.84 7.29
C ALA A 172 4.38 1.47 7.15
N SER A 173 5.21 2.40 6.66
CA SER A 173 6.65 2.19 6.56
C SER A 173 7.33 1.90 7.90
N ARG A 174 6.92 2.57 8.99
CA ARG A 174 7.42 2.30 10.35
C ARG A 174 7.05 0.88 10.80
N ARG A 175 5.81 0.45 10.58
CA ARG A 175 5.36 -0.91 10.92
C ARG A 175 6.07 -2.00 10.10
N VAL A 176 6.32 -1.73 8.82
CA VAL A 176 7.07 -2.66 7.96
C VAL A 176 8.51 -2.82 8.48
N VAL A 177 9.16 -1.71 8.88
CA VAL A 177 10.50 -1.76 9.52
C VAL A 177 10.47 -2.56 10.81
N GLU A 178 9.49 -2.32 11.69
CA GLU A 178 9.35 -3.07 12.95
C GLU A 178 9.26 -4.58 12.74
N ARG A 179 8.62 -5.02 11.64
CA ARG A 179 8.45 -6.45 11.33
C ARG A 179 9.63 -7.06 10.58
N LEU A 180 10.22 -6.33 9.65
CA LEU A 180 11.30 -6.85 8.79
C LEU A 180 12.69 -6.68 9.42
N GLY A 181 12.87 -5.73 10.34
CA GLY A 181 14.18 -5.41 10.92
C GLY A 181 15.20 -5.11 9.81
N ASP A 182 16.36 -5.77 9.87
CA ASP A 182 17.45 -5.61 8.90
C ASP A 182 17.03 -5.95 7.46
N LYS A 183 16.01 -6.81 7.29
CA LYS A 183 15.49 -7.19 5.97
C LYS A 183 14.91 -5.98 5.21
N MET A 184 14.60 -4.88 5.89
CA MET A 184 14.12 -3.65 5.26
C MET A 184 15.12 -3.05 4.24
N LEU A 185 16.43 -3.32 4.37
CA LEU A 185 17.44 -2.83 3.42
C LEU A 185 17.25 -3.39 1.99
N ASP A 186 16.63 -4.56 1.91
CA ASP A 186 16.34 -5.28 0.67
C ASP A 186 15.01 -4.84 0.02
N VAL A 187 14.26 -3.96 0.70
CA VAL A 187 12.90 -3.58 0.32
C VAL A 187 12.89 -2.23 -0.39
N ILE A 188 12.22 -2.17 -1.54
CA ILE A 188 11.87 -0.93 -2.24
C ILE A 188 10.38 -0.65 -2.05
N SER A 189 10.02 0.43 -1.34
CA SER A 189 8.64 0.91 -1.31
C SER A 189 8.22 1.41 -2.69
N VAL A 190 7.08 0.95 -3.21
CA VAL A 190 6.51 1.39 -4.48
C VAL A 190 5.16 2.02 -4.22
N CYS A 191 5.07 3.33 -4.44
CA CYS A 191 3.88 4.10 -4.13
C CYS A 191 3.42 4.94 -5.33
N ASP A 192 2.12 5.18 -5.39
CA ASP A 192 1.53 6.02 -6.43
C ASP A 192 1.76 7.52 -6.14
N ARG A 193 1.03 8.37 -6.88
CA ARG A 193 1.19 9.83 -6.79
C ARG A 193 0.70 10.44 -5.47
N GLU A 194 -0.14 9.73 -4.71
CA GLU A 194 -0.64 10.23 -3.42
C GLU A 194 0.46 10.23 -2.35
N ALA A 195 1.50 9.41 -2.53
CA ALA A 195 2.68 9.37 -1.66
C ALA A 195 3.74 10.44 -2.00
N ASP A 196 3.53 11.29 -3.01
CA ASP A 196 4.43 12.41 -3.32
C ASP A 196 4.29 13.54 -2.27
N LEU A 197 4.81 13.26 -1.08
CA LEU A 197 4.78 14.09 0.11
C LEU A 197 6.22 14.38 0.53
N PHE A 198 6.56 15.65 0.76
CA PHE A 198 7.93 16.02 1.09
C PHE A 198 8.39 15.35 2.41
N GLU A 199 7.50 15.29 3.40
CA GLU A 199 7.73 14.66 4.69
C GLU A 199 8.01 13.16 4.55
N TYR A 200 7.19 12.44 3.77
CA TYR A 200 7.38 11.00 3.56
C TYR A 200 8.70 10.69 2.83
N LEU A 201 9.01 11.44 1.77
CA LEU A 201 10.28 11.29 1.04
C LEU A 201 11.49 11.62 1.93
N THR A 202 11.36 12.63 2.79
CA THR A 202 12.37 12.99 3.79
C THR A 202 12.57 11.88 4.81
N TYR A 203 11.48 11.34 5.37
CA TYR A 203 11.52 10.20 6.29
C TYR A 203 12.25 9.01 5.66
N LYS A 204 11.89 8.63 4.43
CA LYS A 204 12.54 7.52 3.70
C LYS A 204 14.04 7.74 3.55
N ARG A 205 14.47 8.95 3.16
CA ARG A 205 15.89 9.27 2.99
C ARG A 205 16.65 9.30 4.31
N GLN A 206 16.07 9.87 5.36
CA GLN A 206 16.69 9.92 6.70
C GLN A 206 16.92 8.53 7.28
N HIS A 207 16.02 7.59 7.00
CA HIS A 207 16.13 6.19 7.43
C HIS A 207 16.82 5.29 6.40
N GLN A 208 17.44 5.87 5.36
CA GLN A 208 18.15 5.15 4.30
C GLN A 208 17.30 4.08 3.59
N GLN A 209 15.98 4.26 3.55
CA GLN A 209 15.04 3.34 2.92
C GLN A 209 14.98 3.59 1.40
N ARG A 210 14.86 2.49 0.63
CA ARG A 210 14.74 2.53 -0.82
C ARG A 210 13.28 2.72 -1.20
N PHE A 211 13.01 3.53 -2.23
CA PHE A 211 11.65 3.80 -2.69
C PHE A 211 11.58 4.22 -4.16
N VAL A 212 10.41 4.01 -4.75
CA VAL A 212 9.95 4.56 -6.02
C VAL A 212 8.58 5.18 -5.77
N VAL A 213 8.53 6.51 -5.85
CA VAL A 213 7.28 7.27 -5.68
C VAL A 213 7.00 8.01 -6.98
N ARG A 214 5.78 7.88 -7.49
CA ARG A 214 5.36 8.62 -8.69
C ARG A 214 5.19 10.10 -8.34
N SER A 215 5.92 10.98 -9.00
CA SER A 215 5.76 12.43 -8.80
C SER A 215 4.35 12.92 -9.18
N MET A 216 3.77 13.78 -8.35
CA MET A 216 2.53 14.53 -8.57
C MET A 216 2.79 16.03 -8.72
N GLN A 217 3.77 16.57 -8.00
CA GLN A 217 4.06 17.99 -7.93
C GLN A 217 5.35 18.33 -8.69
N SER A 218 5.32 19.40 -9.50
CA SER A 218 6.54 19.98 -10.06
C SER A 218 7.24 20.80 -8.97
N ARG A 219 8.15 20.16 -8.25
CA ARG A 219 8.85 20.73 -7.08
C ARG A 219 9.98 21.68 -7.52
N CYS A 220 10.31 22.64 -6.67
CA CYS A 220 11.48 23.52 -6.92
C CYS A 220 12.78 22.76 -6.63
N LEU A 221 13.80 23.01 -7.46
CA LEU A 221 15.11 22.41 -7.32
C LEU A 221 16.10 23.42 -6.70
N GLU A 222 17.17 22.92 -6.08
CA GLU A 222 18.25 23.77 -5.59
C GLU A 222 19.18 24.20 -6.72
N GLU A 223 19.58 23.24 -7.55
CA GLU A 223 20.59 23.40 -8.58
C GLU A 223 20.07 24.12 -9.84
N HIS A 224 18.74 24.25 -9.97
CA HIS A 224 18.10 24.78 -11.17
C HIS A 224 17.02 25.81 -10.82
N ALA A 225 16.94 26.87 -11.63
CA ALA A 225 15.85 27.84 -11.56
C ALA A 225 14.49 27.24 -12.00
N GLN A 226 14.55 26.22 -12.85
CA GLN A 226 13.39 25.47 -13.34
C GLN A 226 12.85 24.50 -12.29
N LYS A 227 11.57 24.13 -12.44
CA LYS A 227 10.95 23.11 -11.59
C LYS A 227 11.23 21.69 -12.12
N LEU A 228 10.99 20.71 -11.28
CA LEU A 228 11.29 19.29 -11.50
C LEU A 228 10.87 18.78 -12.89
N TYR A 229 9.68 19.13 -13.37
CA TYR A 229 9.20 18.63 -14.67
C TYR A 229 9.86 19.29 -15.87
N ASP A 230 10.16 20.59 -15.80
CA ASP A 230 10.85 21.29 -16.88
C ASP A 230 12.30 20.78 -16.99
N TYR A 231 12.95 20.59 -15.84
CA TYR A 231 14.26 19.93 -15.76
C TYR A 231 14.21 18.51 -16.34
N ALA A 232 13.22 17.71 -15.96
CA ALA A 232 13.04 16.35 -16.47
C ALA A 232 12.90 16.28 -17.99
N GLN A 233 12.21 17.26 -18.58
CA GLN A 233 12.04 17.34 -20.03
C GLN A 233 13.34 17.69 -20.75
N ALA A 234 14.17 18.55 -20.17
CA ALA A 234 15.44 18.98 -20.72
C ALA A 234 16.53 17.90 -20.65
N LEU A 235 16.38 16.88 -19.80
CA LEU A 235 17.34 15.78 -19.70
C LEU A 235 17.48 15.03 -21.05
N PRO A 236 18.70 14.62 -21.42
CA PRO A 236 18.90 13.77 -22.59
C PRO A 236 18.26 12.40 -22.37
N SER A 237 17.69 11.83 -23.43
CA SER A 237 17.25 10.43 -23.43
C SER A 237 18.45 9.51 -23.28
N VAL A 238 18.40 8.59 -22.32
CA VAL A 238 19.45 7.57 -22.13
C VAL A 238 19.10 6.26 -22.81
N GLN A 239 17.81 6.01 -23.03
CA GLN A 239 17.30 4.77 -23.61
C GLN A 239 15.88 5.01 -24.13
N THR A 240 15.49 4.33 -25.20
CA THR A 240 14.09 4.24 -25.60
C THR A 240 13.53 2.86 -25.27
N LYS A 241 12.28 2.80 -24.81
CA LYS A 241 11.54 1.59 -24.50
C LYS A 241 10.21 1.59 -25.21
N GLU A 242 9.95 0.52 -25.96
CA GLU A 242 8.64 0.29 -26.57
C GLU A 242 7.70 -0.36 -25.54
N LEU A 243 6.46 0.11 -25.52
CA LEU A 243 5.41 -0.41 -24.65
C LEU A 243 4.12 -0.56 -25.45
N THR A 244 3.61 -1.79 -25.51
CA THR A 244 2.26 -2.05 -26.00
C THR A 244 1.26 -1.73 -24.90
N ILE A 245 0.41 -0.74 -25.15
CA ILE A 245 -0.72 -0.42 -24.28
C ILE A 245 -1.92 -1.25 -24.75
N PRO A 246 -2.46 -2.16 -23.93
CA PRO A 246 -3.60 -2.98 -24.33
C PRO A 246 -4.88 -2.16 -24.48
N GLN A 247 -5.83 -2.70 -25.22
CA GLN A 247 -7.18 -2.14 -25.34
C GLN A 247 -7.85 -2.13 -23.96
N LYS A 248 -8.42 -0.98 -23.55
CA LYS A 248 -9.21 -0.87 -22.32
C LYS A 248 -10.20 0.28 -22.41
N GLY A 249 -11.46 0.03 -22.06
CA GLY A 249 -12.50 1.07 -21.91
C GLY A 249 -12.67 1.98 -23.13
N GLY A 250 -12.82 1.39 -24.32
CA GLY A 250 -13.01 2.14 -25.57
C GLY A 250 -11.73 2.71 -26.20
N ARG A 251 -10.58 2.64 -25.51
CA ARG A 251 -9.28 3.02 -26.10
C ARG A 251 -8.69 1.85 -26.88
N LYS A 252 -8.33 2.06 -28.15
CA LYS A 252 -7.65 1.06 -28.99
C LYS A 252 -6.27 0.74 -28.42
N ALA A 253 -5.84 -0.51 -28.62
CA ALA A 253 -4.45 -0.90 -28.37
C ALA A 253 -3.51 -0.06 -29.25
N ARG A 254 -2.34 0.28 -28.71
CA ARG A 254 -1.31 1.02 -29.45
C ARG A 254 0.05 0.80 -28.83
N ASP A 255 1.07 0.82 -29.67
CA ASP A 255 2.45 0.84 -29.24
C ASP A 255 2.90 2.28 -29.00
N VAL A 256 3.72 2.47 -27.97
CA VAL A 256 4.27 3.75 -27.59
C VAL A 256 5.76 3.59 -27.34
N ASN A 257 6.56 4.40 -28.02
CA ASN A 257 7.97 4.56 -27.71
C ASN A 257 8.15 5.61 -26.61
N LEU A 258 8.84 5.23 -25.55
CA LEU A 258 9.11 6.05 -24.38
C LEU A 258 10.61 6.29 -24.27
N ASP A 259 11.01 7.54 -24.22
CA ASP A 259 12.35 7.94 -23.79
C ASP A 259 12.44 7.85 -22.27
N VAL A 260 13.45 7.12 -21.80
CA VAL A 260 13.86 7.03 -20.41
C VAL A 260 14.93 8.09 -20.18
N LYS A 261 14.72 8.90 -19.15
CA LYS A 261 15.62 9.99 -18.73
C LYS A 261 15.83 9.87 -17.22
N TYR A 262 17.02 10.16 -16.73
CA TYR A 262 17.26 10.23 -15.30
C TYR A 262 18.30 11.28 -14.95
N GLY A 263 18.26 11.76 -13.71
CA GLY A 263 19.21 12.74 -13.18
C GLY A 263 19.13 12.81 -11.66
N GLN A 264 20.25 13.18 -11.03
CA GLN A 264 20.26 13.49 -9.61
C GLN A 264 19.75 14.92 -9.41
N VAL A 265 18.92 15.11 -8.38
CA VAL A 265 18.34 16.43 -8.05
C VAL A 265 18.20 16.62 -6.55
N THR A 266 18.25 17.87 -6.10
CA THR A 266 17.93 18.25 -4.73
C THR A 266 16.61 19.03 -4.70
N LEU A 267 15.59 18.44 -4.09
CA LEU A 267 14.29 19.07 -3.91
C LEU A 267 14.32 20.09 -2.77
N LYS A 268 13.78 21.29 -3.01
CA LYS A 268 13.53 22.28 -1.96
C LYS A 268 12.31 21.92 -1.12
N ALA A 269 12.41 22.13 0.19
CA ALA A 269 11.26 22.09 1.07
C ALA A 269 10.18 23.10 0.62
N PRO A 270 8.89 22.73 0.67
CA PRO A 270 7.81 23.68 0.42
C PRO A 270 7.87 24.90 1.34
N ALA A 271 7.56 26.10 0.83
CA ALA A 271 7.71 27.36 1.57
C ALA A 271 6.93 27.43 2.91
N ASN A 272 5.85 26.64 3.04
CA ASN A 272 5.05 26.53 4.25
C ASN A 272 5.61 25.54 5.28
N LYS A 273 6.75 24.88 5.00
CA LYS A 273 7.39 23.88 5.85
C LYS A 273 8.70 24.44 6.40
N ARG A 274 8.60 25.23 7.48
CA ARG A 274 9.72 25.96 8.08
C ARG A 274 10.63 25.11 8.98
N SER A 275 10.25 23.89 9.35
CA SER A 275 10.96 23.06 10.36
C SER A 275 11.57 21.75 9.84
N THR A 276 11.37 21.40 8.57
CA THR A 276 11.96 20.20 7.96
C THR A 276 13.26 20.52 7.24
N GLN A 277 14.15 19.53 7.15
CA GLN A 277 15.37 19.57 6.33
C GLN A 277 15.09 20.29 5.01
N ALA A 278 15.81 21.39 4.73
CA ALA A 278 15.46 22.31 3.65
C ALA A 278 15.62 21.69 2.25
N TYR A 279 16.36 20.57 2.16
CA TYR A 279 16.83 19.98 0.93
C TYR A 279 16.77 18.46 0.98
N LEU A 280 16.31 17.85 -0.10
CA LEU A 280 16.17 16.41 -0.24
C LEU A 280 16.80 15.91 -1.53
N PHE A 281 17.93 15.21 -1.42
CA PHE A 281 18.61 14.61 -2.56
C PHE A 281 17.96 13.29 -2.99
N ILE A 282 17.57 13.18 -4.26
CA ILE A 282 16.94 12.00 -4.87
C ILE A 282 17.41 11.76 -6.30
N MET A 283 17.18 10.54 -6.79
CA MET A 283 17.23 10.24 -8.22
C MET A 283 15.86 10.51 -8.85
N LEU A 284 15.81 11.35 -9.87
CA LEU A 284 14.66 11.55 -10.74
C LEU A 284 14.74 10.57 -11.91
N VAL A 285 13.63 9.91 -12.22
CA VAL A 285 13.44 9.14 -13.45
C VAL A 285 12.20 9.66 -14.16
N ALA A 286 12.32 9.98 -15.44
CA ALA A 286 11.23 10.49 -16.27
C ALA A 286 11.05 9.63 -17.52
N LEU A 287 9.78 9.41 -17.87
CA LEU A 287 9.37 8.75 -19.09
C LEU A 287 8.62 9.77 -19.95
N SER A 288 9.16 10.11 -21.12
CA SER A 288 8.50 10.98 -22.10
C SER A 288 8.22 10.21 -23.38
N LYS A 289 7.18 10.58 -24.14
CA LYS A 289 7.02 10.00 -25.48
C LYS A 289 8.24 10.34 -26.32
N GLY A 290 8.81 9.32 -26.96
CA GLY A 290 9.88 9.50 -27.92
C GLY A 290 9.42 10.43 -29.03
N HIS A 291 10.28 11.35 -29.45
CA HIS A 291 10.02 12.12 -30.66
C HIS A 291 9.99 11.13 -31.82
N GLN A 292 8.83 10.91 -32.44
CA GLN A 292 8.81 10.35 -33.78
C GLN A 292 9.55 11.36 -34.65
N LYS A 293 10.75 11.00 -35.11
CA LYS A 293 11.37 11.72 -36.23
C LYS A 293 10.35 11.63 -37.37
N THR A 294 9.63 12.72 -37.61
CA THR A 294 8.90 12.92 -38.85
C THR A 294 9.97 12.95 -39.95
N SER A 295 10.07 11.85 -40.69
CA SER A 295 10.82 11.77 -41.94
C SER A 295 10.21 12.71 -42.97
#